data_AF-A0A920KNA6-F1
#
_entry.id   AF-A0A920KNA6-F1
#
_cell.length_a   1.000
_cell.length_b   1.000
_cell.length_c   1.000
_cell.angle_alpha   90.00
_cell.angle_beta   90.00
_cell.angle_gamma   90.00
#
_symmetry.space_group_name_H-M   'P 1'
#
loop_
_entity.id
_entity.type
_entity.pdbx_description
1 polymer ?
#
loop_
_entity_poly.entity_id
_entity_poly.type
_entity_poly.pdbx_seq_one_letter_code
_entity_poly.pdbx_strand_id
1 'polypeptide(L)' 'MLAVNTNTASAVTHNALTKTSRALNTALERLSTGQRINSANDDAAGLAITSRMTSQVLALGAGYQSGL' A
#
# COMPACT_ATOMS: atom_id res chain seq x y z
N MET A 1 -22.83 37.91 -10.82
CA MET A 1 -23.73 36.90 -11.41
C MET A 1 -23.33 35.54 -10.87
N LEU A 2 -24.34 34.73 -10.58
CA LEU A 2 -24.31 33.48 -9.84
C LEU A 2 -23.18 32.53 -10.26
N ALA A 3 -22.64 31.81 -9.27
CA ALA A 3 -21.86 30.60 -9.42
C ALA A 3 -22.71 29.45 -10.01
N VAL A 4 -23.30 29.68 -11.20
CA VAL A 4 -24.26 28.76 -11.86
C VAL A 4 -23.59 27.48 -12.35
N ASN A 5 -22.28 27.47 -12.59
CA ASN A 5 -21.59 26.35 -13.26
C ASN A 5 -20.39 25.76 -12.51
N THR A 6 -20.05 26.24 -11.30
CA THR A 6 -18.99 25.61 -10.49
C THR A 6 -19.40 25.67 -9.03
N ASN A 7 -20.03 24.59 -8.56
CA ASN A 7 -20.21 24.38 -7.14
C ASN A 7 -18.84 23.99 -6.56
N THR A 8 -18.10 24.98 -6.06
CA THR A 8 -16.78 24.78 -5.43
C THR A 8 -16.85 23.79 -4.27
N ALA A 9 -17.95 23.77 -3.52
CA ALA A 9 -18.19 22.76 -2.48
C ALA A 9 -18.32 21.36 -3.09
N SER A 10 -19.03 21.17 -4.20
CA SER A 10 -19.06 19.90 -4.93
C SER A 10 -17.69 19.52 -5.52
N ALA A 11 -16.93 20.48 -6.04
CA ALA A 11 -15.59 20.22 -6.61
C ALA A 11 -14.58 19.78 -5.52
N VAL A 12 -14.63 20.42 -4.36
CA VAL A 12 -13.83 20.03 -3.18
C VAL A 12 -14.28 18.67 -2.66
N THR A 13 -15.60 18.44 -2.57
CA THR A 13 -16.17 17.15 -2.15
C THR A 13 -15.78 16.04 -3.13
N HIS A 14 -15.82 16.30 -4.44
CA HIS A 14 -15.42 15.33 -5.46
C HIS A 14 -13.93 14.99 -5.35
N ASN A 15 -13.05 15.98 -5.18
CA ASN A 15 -11.62 15.74 -4.94
C ASN A 15 -11.37 14.95 -3.65
N ALA A 16 -12.06 15.30 -2.56
CA ALA A 16 -11.99 14.58 -1.30
C ALA A 16 -12.48 13.14 -1.46
N LEU A 17 -13.57 12.93 -2.20
CA LEU A 17 -14.11 11.60 -2.52
C LEU A 17 -13.10 10.77 -3.33
N THR A 18 -12.48 11.35 -4.36
CA THR A 18 -11.44 10.66 -5.15
C THR A 18 -10.23 10.30 -4.28
N LYS A 19 -9.85 11.16 -3.33
CA LYS A 19 -8.77 10.86 -2.37
C LYS A 19 -9.18 9.74 -1.41
N THR A 20 -10.40 9.78 -0.88
CA THR A 20 -10.95 8.75 0.00
C THR A 20 -11.10 7.41 -0.71
N SER A 21 -11.59 7.36 -1.95
CA SER A 21 -11.67 6.13 -2.75
C SER A 21 -10.30 5.52 -3.02
N ARG A 22 -9.28 6.35 -3.29
CA ARG A 22 -7.89 5.86 -3.44
C ARG A 22 -7.37 5.27 -2.12
N ALA A 23 -7.53 5.98 -1.01
CA ALA A 23 -7.13 5.49 0.30
C ALA A 23 -7.88 4.21 0.70
N LEU A 24 -9.17 4.12 0.39
CA LEU A 24 -9.99 2.93 0.61
C LEU A 24 -9.49 1.74 -0.23
N ASN A 25 -9.16 1.97 -1.50
CA ASN A 25 -8.63 0.91 -2.36
C ASN A 25 -7.31 0.36 -1.79
N THR A 26 -6.37 1.24 -1.39
CA THR A 26 -5.13 0.83 -0.73
C THR A 26 -5.38 0.09 0.59
N ALA A 27 -6.37 0.53 1.38
CA ALA A 27 -6.72 -0.14 2.63
C ALA A 27 -7.30 -1.55 2.38
N LEU A 28 -8.14 -1.71 1.36
CA LEU A 28 -8.66 -3.01 0.93
C LEU A 28 -7.56 -3.92 0.39
N GLU A 29 -6.62 -3.36 -0.37
CA GLU A 29 -5.47 -4.12 -0.88
C GLU A 29 -4.61 -4.64 0.27
N ARG A 30 -4.30 -3.81 1.27
CA ARG A 30 -3.55 -4.19 2.48
C ARG A 30 -4.30 -5.20 3.34
N LEU A 31 -5.62 -5.09 3.41
CA LEU A 31 -6.46 -6.08 4.10
C LEU A 31 -6.46 -7.42 3.36
N SER A 32 -6.55 -7.40 2.03
CA SER A 32 -6.57 -8.60 1.20
C SER A 32 -5.23 -9.33 1.16
N THR A 33 -4.10 -8.60 1.16
CA THR A 33 -2.77 -9.23 1.14
C THR A 33 -2.24 -9.52 2.53
N GLY A 34 -2.84 -8.92 3.57
CA GLY A 34 -2.34 -8.97 4.95
C GLY A 34 -0.97 -8.31 5.12
N GLN A 35 -0.38 -7.76 4.05
CA GLN A 35 0.93 -7.13 4.07
C GLN A 35 0.78 -5.62 4.23
N ARG A 36 1.42 -5.08 5.27
CA ARG A 36 1.46 -3.62 5.52
C ARG A 36 2.10 -2.83 4.37
N ILE A 37 3.02 -3.45 3.62
CA ILE A 37 3.75 -2.87 2.50
C ILE A 37 3.28 -3.58 1.24
N ASN A 38 2.41 -2.94 0.47
CA ASN A 38 1.81 -3.55 -0.72
C ASN A 38 2.32 -2.96 -2.05
N SER A 39 2.98 -1.81 -2.01
CA SER A 39 3.46 -1.10 -3.19
C SER A 39 4.97 -0.90 -3.11
N ALA A 40 5.71 -1.51 -4.04
CA ALA A 40 7.13 -1.26 -4.25
C ALA A 40 7.41 0.22 -4.61
N ASN A 41 6.40 0.94 -5.10
CA ASN A 41 6.50 2.34 -5.48
C ASN A 41 6.35 3.30 -4.29
N ASP A 42 5.54 2.95 -3.28
CA ASP A 42 5.37 3.81 -2.09
C ASP A 42 6.47 3.59 -1.04
N ASP A 43 7.11 2.41 -1.02
CA ASP A 43 8.11 2.05 0.00
C ASP A 43 9.16 1.04 -0.55
N ALA A 44 9.85 1.41 -1.63
CA ALA A 44 10.90 0.58 -2.27
C ALA A 44 11.96 0.08 -1.25
N ALA A 45 12.30 0.93 -0.27
CA ALA A 45 13.22 0.59 0.81
C ALA A 45 12.62 -0.43 1.79
N GLY A 46 11.35 -0.28 2.16
CA GLY A 46 10.64 -1.21 3.04
C GLY A 46 10.45 -2.60 2.42
N LEU A 47 10.20 -2.64 1.10
CA LEU A 47 10.14 -3.90 0.36
C LEU A 47 11.50 -4.59 0.25
N ALA A 48 12.58 -3.84 -0.02
CA ALA A 48 13.93 -4.39 -0.10
C ALA A 48 14.40 -4.99 1.23
N ILE A 49 14.10 -4.32 2.35
CA ILE A 49 14.41 -4.83 3.69
C ILE A 49 13.59 -6.09 3.98
N THR A 50 12.29 -6.06 3.71
CA THR A 50 11.41 -7.23 3.92
C THR A 50 11.87 -8.42 3.08
N SER A 51 12.20 -8.21 1.81
CA SER A 51 12.73 -9.25 0.92
C SER A 51 14.05 -9.82 1.44
N ARG A 52 14.97 -8.96 1.88
CA ARG A 52 16.25 -9.38 2.48
C ARG A 52 16.06 -10.16 3.79
N MET A 53 15.12 -9.76 4.64
CA MET A 53 14.78 -10.49 5.86
C MET A 53 14.15 -11.85 5.54
N THR A 54 13.24 -11.92 4.56
CA THR A 54 12.67 -13.18 4.06
C THR A 54 13.77 -14.11 3.53
N SER A 55 14.72 -13.60 2.74
CA SER A 55 15.87 -14.39 2.27
C SER A 55 16.76 -14.89 3.41
N GLN A 56 16.99 -14.08 4.45
CA GLN A 56 17.73 -14.52 5.64
C GLN A 56 16.99 -15.60 6.42
N VAL A 57 15.67 -15.49 6.59
CA VAL A 57 14.85 -16.51 7.27
C VAL A 57 14.82 -17.80 6.47
N LEU A 58 14.68 -17.73 5.14
CA LEU A 58 14.73 -18.90 4.26
C LEU A 58 16.11 -19.56 4.29
N ALA A 59 17.19 -18.77 4.26
CA ALA A 59 18.55 -19.28 4.36
C ALA A 59 18.81 -19.94 5.72
N LEU A 60 18.32 -19.33 6.80
CA LEU A 60 18.40 -19.88 8.14
C LEU A 60 17.60 -21.21 8.25
N GLY A 61 16.38 -21.25 7.72
CA GLY A 61 15.55 -22.47 7.68
C GLY A 61 16.15 -23.59 6.82
N ALA A 62 16.71 -23.26 5.66
CA ALA A 62 17.42 -24.21 4.81
C ALA A 62 18.71 -24.72 5.47
N GLY A 63 19.41 -23.87 6.22
CA GLY A 63 20.58 -24.24 7.04
C GLY A 63 20.20 -25.22 8.16
N TYR A 64 19.05 -25.06 8.80
CA TYR A 64 18.52 -26.03 9.75
C TYR A 64 18.12 -27.37 9.10
N GLN A 65 17.58 -27.35 7.87
CA GLN A 65 17.17 -28.55 7.15
C GLN A 65 18.34 -29.35 6.54
N SER A 66 19.47 -28.69 6.26
CA SER A 66 20.68 -29.30 5.68
C SER A 66 21.63 -29.88 6.75
N GLY A 67 21.27 -29.79 8.03
CA GLY A 67 22.02 -30.28 9.19
C GLY A 67 21.51 -31.61 9.78
N LEU A 68 20.63 -32.32 9.07
CA LEU A 68 20.16 -33.68 9.37
C LEU A 68 20.34 -34.54 8.11
#